data_AF-A0A4R0RMZ8-F1
#
_entry.id   AF-A0A4R0RMZ8-F1
#
_cell.length_a   1.000
_cell.length_b   1.000
_cell.length_c   1.000
_cell.angle_alpha   90.00
_cell.angle_beta   90.00
_cell.angle_gamma   90.00
#
_symmetry.space_group_name_H-M   'P 1'
#
loop_
_entity.id
_entity.type
_entity.pdbx_description
1 polymer ?
#
loop_
_entity_poly.entity_id
_entity_poly.type
_entity_poly.pdbx_seq_one_letter_code
_entity_poly.pdbx_strand_id
1 'polypeptide(L)'
;MSLDEDPCHIAVSWLSKFGEAICAGDIAATTNTILPHGWLRDVLTFTWDCRSLEGTEKISKYLSGKLKPGFITDVKLWDDAHVRPAFFPLGPGASGVEAPFSFEAPVTHGRGLARLVKDGNGEWKALSVCMYVADIKGHEETDHEVGIYGNHTLAWADVYAERKAKIESEPQVLIVGGGQIGLMLAATCKQMDIRALTIERTDRVGDMWRSRYPTLVLHTTRRQHEMLYQPYPATWPLFAPKAKFGDWLEGYVQFQDLVVWTSSQIDGQPLQGTLVRYHLGTI
;
A
#
# COMPACT_ATOMS: atom_id res chain seq x y z
N MET A 1 25.63 25.77 11.15
CA MET A 1 25.29 25.15 9.85
C MET A 1 26.13 25.86 8.81
N SER A 2 27.15 25.20 8.25
CA SER A 2 27.80 25.75 7.05
C SER A 2 26.77 25.72 5.92
N LEU A 3 26.72 26.80 5.15
CA LEU A 3 25.79 27.03 4.03
C LEU A 3 26.06 26.14 2.79
N ASP A 4 26.99 25.17 2.89
CA ASP A 4 27.57 24.48 1.72
C ASP A 4 27.08 23.03 1.50
N GLU A 5 26.13 22.55 2.31
CA GLU A 5 25.56 21.21 2.13
C GLU A 5 24.11 21.31 1.63
N ASP A 6 23.93 21.20 0.32
CA ASP A 6 22.61 21.06 -0.31
C ASP A 6 22.05 19.65 -0.06
N PRO A 7 20.85 19.49 0.55
CA PRO A 7 20.26 18.18 0.81
C PRO A 7 20.04 17.38 -0.48
N CYS A 8 19.80 18.05 -1.62
CA CYS A 8 19.65 17.38 -2.90
C CYS A 8 20.98 16.73 -3.33
N HIS A 9 22.08 17.48 -3.27
CA HIS A 9 23.41 16.94 -3.57
C HIS A 9 23.79 15.77 -2.64
N ILE A 10 23.51 15.87 -1.34
CA ILE A 10 23.74 14.77 -0.39
C ILE A 10 22.94 13.53 -0.77
N ALA A 11 21.64 13.70 -1.05
CA ALA A 11 20.75 12.61 -1.41
C ALA A 11 21.19 11.93 -2.72
N VAL A 12 21.50 12.70 -3.77
CA VAL A 12 21.99 12.16 -5.05
C VAL A 12 23.31 11.40 -4.87
N SER A 13 24.25 11.94 -4.10
CA SER A 13 25.56 11.31 -3.87
C SER A 13 25.42 9.96 -3.17
N TRP A 14 24.61 9.89 -2.10
CA TRP A 14 24.32 8.62 -1.44
C TRP A 14 23.55 7.65 -2.35
N LEU A 15 22.56 8.17 -3.08
CA LEU A 15 21.68 7.35 -3.91
C LEU A 15 22.41 6.76 -5.12
N SER A 16 23.41 7.46 -5.68
CA SER A 16 24.28 6.90 -6.73
C SER A 16 24.99 5.65 -6.21
N LYS A 17 25.65 5.74 -5.05
CA LYS A 17 26.36 4.61 -4.42
C LYS A 17 25.40 3.47 -4.07
N PHE A 18 24.27 3.77 -3.43
CA PHE A 18 23.28 2.78 -3.05
C PHE A 18 22.63 2.12 -4.27
N GLY A 19 22.25 2.92 -5.26
CA GLY A 19 21.65 2.51 -6.52
C GLY A 19 22.56 1.60 -7.32
N GLU A 20 23.83 1.98 -7.52
CA GLU A 20 24.84 1.14 -8.19
C GLU A 20 24.99 -0.21 -7.49
N ALA A 21 25.17 -0.21 -6.17
CA ALA A 21 25.35 -1.44 -5.39
C ALA A 21 24.12 -2.36 -5.43
N ILE A 22 22.93 -1.80 -5.21
CA ILE A 22 21.70 -2.59 -5.14
C ILE A 22 21.30 -3.12 -6.52
N CYS A 23 21.52 -2.35 -7.59
CA CYS A 23 21.28 -2.80 -8.95
C CYS A 23 22.27 -3.89 -9.38
N ALA A 24 23.53 -3.80 -8.94
CA ALA A 24 24.54 -4.83 -9.17
C ALA A 24 24.30 -6.10 -8.34
N GLY A 25 23.42 -6.06 -7.35
CA GLY A 25 23.22 -7.14 -6.39
C GLY A 25 24.40 -7.33 -5.42
N ASP A 26 25.22 -6.30 -5.23
CA ASP A 26 26.36 -6.33 -4.31
C ASP A 26 25.91 -6.03 -2.88
N ILE A 27 25.64 -7.08 -2.13
CA ILE A 27 25.18 -7.00 -0.74
C ILE A 27 26.18 -6.26 0.16
N ALA A 28 27.49 -6.45 -0.05
CA ALA A 28 28.51 -5.83 0.78
C ALA A 28 28.56 -4.31 0.51
N ALA A 29 28.54 -3.91 -0.76
CA ALA A 29 28.47 -2.50 -1.13
C ALA A 29 27.14 -1.85 -0.68
N THR A 30 26.00 -2.53 -0.86
CA THR A 30 24.68 -2.02 -0.42
C THR A 30 24.65 -1.80 1.07
N THR A 31 25.11 -2.76 1.88
CA THR A 31 25.09 -2.61 3.34
C THR A 31 26.12 -1.60 3.85
N ASN A 32 27.20 -1.34 3.10
CA ASN A 32 28.16 -0.29 3.45
C ASN A 32 27.59 1.14 3.29
N THR A 33 26.54 1.35 2.51
CA THR A 33 25.85 2.65 2.43
C THR A 33 24.88 2.89 3.60
N ILE A 34 24.64 1.87 4.42
CA ILE A 34 23.81 1.92 5.63
C ILE A 34 24.75 1.93 6.84
N LEU A 35 24.36 2.64 7.91
CA LEU A 35 25.12 2.61 9.16
C LEU A 35 25.20 1.17 9.72
N PRO A 36 26.24 0.82 10.50
CA PRO A 36 26.35 -0.50 11.13
C PRO A 36 25.14 -0.91 12.00
N HIS A 37 24.47 0.08 12.60
CA HIS A 37 23.21 -0.06 13.36
C HIS A 37 21.99 0.54 12.63
N GLY A 38 22.12 0.79 11.33
CA GLY A 38 21.05 1.29 10.51
C GLY A 38 20.01 0.22 10.19
N TRP A 39 18.87 0.66 9.64
CA TRP A 39 17.71 -0.18 9.42
C TRP A 39 17.39 -0.32 7.93
N LEU A 40 17.12 -1.55 7.47
CA LEU A 40 16.38 -1.78 6.23
C LEU A 40 14.95 -2.18 6.57
N ARG A 41 13.99 -1.40 6.11
CA ARG A 41 12.57 -1.75 6.13
C ARG A 41 12.14 -2.13 4.73
N ASP A 42 11.73 -3.37 4.57
CA ASP A 42 11.18 -3.91 3.33
C ASP A 42 9.67 -4.07 3.48
N VAL A 43 8.91 -3.45 2.59
CA VAL A 43 7.46 -3.59 2.51
C VAL A 43 7.14 -4.11 1.11
N LEU A 44 6.99 -5.42 1.00
CA LEU A 44 6.58 -6.11 -0.23
C LEU A 44 7.61 -6.10 -1.38
N THR A 45 8.82 -5.54 -1.21
CA THR A 45 9.77 -5.30 -2.31
C THR A 45 10.56 -6.55 -2.69
N PHE A 46 11.27 -7.16 -1.74
CA PHE A 46 12.08 -8.37 -2.02
C PHE A 46 11.29 -9.66 -1.79
N THR A 47 10.27 -9.56 -0.95
CA THR A 47 9.30 -10.62 -0.65
C THR A 47 7.94 -9.96 -0.50
N TRP A 48 6.84 -10.67 -0.76
CA TRP A 48 5.47 -10.20 -0.52
C TRP A 48 5.09 -10.16 0.98
N ASP A 49 5.98 -9.62 1.81
CA ASP A 49 5.85 -9.55 3.27
C ASP A 49 6.56 -8.28 3.80
N CYS A 50 6.26 -7.92 5.04
CA CYS A 50 6.76 -6.71 5.70
C CYS A 50 7.81 -7.04 6.75
N ARG A 51 8.97 -6.39 6.68
CA ARG A 51 10.13 -6.67 7.56
C ARG A 51 10.88 -5.41 7.95
N SER A 52 11.40 -5.41 9.17
CA SER A 52 12.35 -4.40 9.66
C SER A 52 13.60 -5.10 10.19
N LEU A 53 14.76 -4.76 9.63
CA LEU A 53 16.02 -5.43 9.88
C LEU A 53 17.06 -4.41 10.33
N GLU A 54 17.59 -4.61 11.54
CA GLU A 54 18.62 -3.77 12.11
C GLU A 54 20.00 -4.37 11.90
N GLY A 55 20.90 -3.55 11.36
CA GLY A 55 22.33 -3.80 11.29
C GLY A 55 22.78 -4.67 10.14
N THR A 56 24.06 -4.50 9.78
CA THR A 56 24.70 -5.07 8.59
C THR A 56 24.52 -6.59 8.48
N GLU A 57 24.63 -7.33 9.57
CA GLU A 57 24.51 -8.80 9.57
C GLU A 57 23.10 -9.26 9.17
N LYS A 58 22.06 -8.72 9.80
CA LYS A 58 20.66 -9.10 9.53
C LYS A 58 20.26 -8.70 8.11
N ILE A 59 20.67 -7.51 7.67
CA ILE A 59 20.39 -7.00 6.31
C ILE A 59 21.09 -7.89 5.28
N SER A 60 22.40 -8.16 5.45
CA SER A 60 23.16 -9.00 4.51
C SER A 60 22.58 -10.40 4.39
N LYS A 61 22.27 -11.03 5.53
CA LYS A 61 21.64 -12.36 5.56
C LYS A 61 20.29 -12.37 4.88
N TYR A 62 19.49 -11.31 5.03
CA TYR A 62 18.18 -11.20 4.39
C TYR A 62 18.27 -11.04 2.88
N LEU A 63 19.15 -10.15 2.40
CA LEU A 63 19.34 -9.89 0.98
C LEU A 63 19.98 -11.08 0.26
N SER A 64 20.75 -11.91 0.97
CA SER A 64 21.32 -13.14 0.42
C SER A 64 20.25 -14.04 -0.19
N GLY A 65 20.45 -14.38 -1.48
CA GLY A 65 19.54 -15.18 -2.28
C GLY A 65 18.30 -14.43 -2.83
N LYS A 66 18.03 -13.21 -2.37
CA LYS A 66 16.90 -12.38 -2.82
C LYS A 66 17.34 -11.25 -3.76
N LEU A 67 18.40 -10.55 -3.38
CA LEU A 67 18.98 -9.49 -4.17
C LEU A 67 19.89 -10.09 -5.24
N LYS A 68 19.36 -10.26 -6.45
CA LYS A 68 20.11 -10.68 -7.62
C LYS A 68 20.46 -9.46 -8.48
N PRO A 69 21.55 -9.49 -9.26
CA PRO A 69 21.85 -8.42 -10.21
C PRO A 69 20.63 -8.14 -11.12
N GLY A 70 20.27 -6.87 -11.24
CA GLY A 70 19.11 -6.42 -12.03
C GLY A 70 17.74 -6.71 -11.41
N PHE A 71 17.65 -7.21 -10.16
CA PHE A 71 16.35 -7.33 -9.48
C PHE A 71 15.78 -5.95 -9.15
N ILE A 72 16.61 -5.06 -8.61
CA ILE A 72 16.30 -3.64 -8.50
C ILE A 72 17.00 -2.92 -9.66
N THR A 73 16.31 -1.98 -10.29
CA THR A 73 16.83 -1.18 -11.41
C THR A 73 16.31 0.27 -11.31
N ASP A 74 16.88 1.16 -12.11
CA ASP A 74 16.43 2.56 -12.25
C ASP A 74 16.23 3.30 -10.91
N VAL A 75 17.18 3.13 -9.99
CA VAL A 75 17.16 3.83 -8.69
C VAL A 75 17.49 5.31 -8.92
N LYS A 76 16.54 6.19 -8.62
CA LYS A 76 16.68 7.64 -8.81
C LYS A 76 15.87 8.43 -7.80
N LEU A 77 16.18 9.72 -7.65
CA LEU A 77 15.36 10.59 -6.80
C LEU A 77 13.90 10.52 -7.24
N TRP A 78 13.00 10.51 -6.26
CA TRP A 78 11.58 10.48 -6.57
C TRP A 78 11.16 11.85 -7.14
N ASP A 79 10.74 11.85 -8.40
CA ASP A 79 10.24 13.02 -9.11
C ASP A 79 8.77 13.26 -8.74
N ASP A 80 8.54 14.13 -7.76
CA ASP A 80 7.22 14.54 -7.27
C ASP A 80 7.24 16.03 -6.86
N ALA A 81 6.17 16.77 -7.18
CA ALA A 81 6.11 18.22 -6.94
C ALA A 81 6.11 18.60 -5.45
N HIS A 82 5.75 17.67 -4.57
CA HIS A 82 5.58 17.91 -3.13
C HIS A 82 6.61 17.18 -2.28
N VAL A 83 7.39 16.26 -2.86
CA VAL A 83 8.35 15.43 -2.14
C VAL A 83 9.75 15.67 -2.70
N ARG A 84 10.66 16.15 -1.85
CA ARG A 84 12.04 16.45 -2.22
C ARG A 84 12.99 16.20 -1.06
N PRO A 85 14.30 16.01 -1.33
CA PRO A 85 15.28 15.93 -0.27
C PRO A 85 15.24 17.15 0.65
N ALA A 86 15.25 16.91 1.96
CA ALA A 86 15.15 17.97 2.96
C ALA A 86 15.91 17.61 4.23
N PHE A 87 16.38 18.63 4.95
CA PHE A 87 16.94 18.43 6.28
C PHE A 87 15.84 18.08 7.29
N PHE A 88 16.14 17.18 8.21
CA PHE A 88 15.31 16.91 9.38
C PHE A 88 16.14 17.00 10.67
N PRO A 89 15.55 17.43 11.80
CA PRO A 89 16.26 17.54 13.06
C PRO A 89 16.53 16.16 13.67
N LEU A 90 17.78 15.90 14.08
CA LEU A 90 18.17 14.72 14.87
C LEU A 90 18.29 15.03 16.37
N GLY A 91 18.31 16.31 16.72
CA GLY A 91 18.52 16.80 18.07
C GLY A 91 19.17 18.19 18.04
N PRO A 92 19.54 18.75 19.20
CA PRO A 92 20.18 20.06 19.28
C PRO A 92 21.49 20.08 18.46
N GLY A 93 21.55 20.94 17.44
CA GLY A 93 22.75 21.14 16.61
C GLY A 93 23.07 20.03 15.62
N ALA A 94 22.21 19.00 15.50
CA ALA A 94 22.38 17.90 14.56
C ALA A 94 21.18 17.78 13.61
N SER A 95 21.47 17.56 12.34
CA SER A 95 20.48 17.39 11.28
C SER A 95 20.86 16.24 10.37
N GLY A 96 19.86 15.48 9.93
CA GLY A 96 20.00 14.49 8.88
C GLY A 96 19.33 14.97 7.59
N VAL A 97 19.42 14.17 6.53
CA VAL A 97 18.74 14.42 5.25
C VAL A 97 17.74 13.31 4.97
N GLU A 98 16.50 13.65 4.66
CA GLU A 98 15.54 12.71 4.07
C GLU A 98 15.77 12.68 2.55
N ALA A 99 15.91 11.49 2.00
CA ALA A 99 16.21 11.23 0.60
C ALA A 99 15.15 10.27 0.02
N PRO A 100 14.02 10.81 -0.48
CA PRO A 100 13.00 10.02 -1.17
C PRO A 100 13.50 9.58 -2.55
N PHE A 101 13.24 8.34 -2.93
CA PHE A 101 13.69 7.74 -4.19
C PHE A 101 12.63 6.81 -4.78
N SER A 102 12.73 6.55 -6.08
CA SER A 102 11.98 5.51 -6.78
C SER A 102 12.93 4.46 -7.35
N PHE A 103 12.39 3.29 -7.68
CA PHE A 103 13.11 2.20 -8.30
C PHE A 103 12.14 1.28 -9.05
N GLU A 104 12.70 0.45 -9.91
CA GLU A 104 11.98 -0.57 -10.68
C GLU A 104 12.34 -1.97 -10.18
N ALA A 105 11.35 -2.85 -10.09
CA ALA A 105 11.51 -4.28 -9.79
C ALA A 105 10.77 -5.13 -10.85
N PRO A 106 10.90 -6.48 -10.87
CA PRO A 106 10.42 -7.27 -12.01
C PRO A 106 8.92 -7.13 -12.31
N VAL A 107 8.09 -7.00 -11.27
CA VAL A 107 6.62 -6.93 -11.39
C VAL A 107 5.99 -5.72 -10.70
N THR A 108 6.81 -4.82 -10.15
CA THR A 108 6.32 -3.69 -9.35
C THR A 108 7.09 -2.41 -9.63
N HIS A 109 6.40 -1.28 -9.47
CA HIS A 109 7.00 0.03 -9.29
C HIS A 109 7.27 0.26 -7.81
N GLY A 110 8.49 0.70 -7.49
CA GLY A 110 8.97 0.83 -6.13
C GLY A 110 9.21 2.29 -5.73
N ARG A 111 8.97 2.58 -4.45
CA ARG A 111 9.36 3.85 -3.82
C ARG A 111 10.14 3.56 -2.54
N GLY A 112 10.93 4.53 -2.14
CA GLY A 112 11.67 4.44 -0.90
C GLY A 112 11.99 5.77 -0.27
N LEU A 113 12.38 5.69 0.99
CA LEU A 113 12.83 6.83 1.78
C LEU A 113 14.06 6.42 2.56
N ALA A 114 15.18 7.08 2.29
CA ALA A 114 16.37 6.98 3.11
C ALA A 114 16.46 8.17 4.08
N ARG A 115 16.84 7.91 5.32
CA ARG A 115 17.21 8.94 6.30
C ARG A 115 18.70 8.89 6.50
N LEU A 116 19.40 9.90 6.01
CA LEU A 116 20.85 9.99 5.97
C LEU A 116 21.36 10.79 7.16
N VAL A 117 22.45 10.32 7.74
CA VAL A 117 23.20 10.99 8.82
C VAL A 117 24.70 10.83 8.55
N LYS A 118 25.53 11.70 9.15
CA LYS A 118 26.99 11.53 9.10
C LYS A 118 27.42 10.44 10.07
N ASP A 119 28.29 9.55 9.62
CA ASP A 119 28.98 8.59 10.47
C ASP A 119 30.14 9.24 11.25
N GLY A 120 30.90 8.44 12.00
CA GLY A 120 32.05 8.92 12.78
C GLY A 120 33.20 9.50 11.94
N ASN A 121 33.23 9.22 10.63
CA ASN A 121 34.20 9.75 9.67
C ASN A 121 33.67 10.95 8.89
N GLY A 122 32.43 11.37 9.16
CA GLY A 122 31.76 12.45 8.43
C GLY A 122 31.14 12.01 7.09
N GLU A 123 31.12 10.72 6.77
CA GLU A 123 30.47 10.22 5.55
C GLU A 123 28.95 10.10 5.75
N TRP A 124 28.17 10.55 4.76
CA TRP A 124 26.73 10.38 4.76
C TRP A 124 26.34 8.91 4.51
N LYS A 125 25.70 8.29 5.50
CA LYS A 125 25.15 6.93 5.44
C LYS A 125 23.70 6.90 5.90
N ALA A 126 22.97 5.88 5.49
CA ALA A 126 21.58 5.73 5.91
C ALA A 126 21.47 5.23 7.36
N LEU A 127 20.79 6.00 8.21
CA LEU A 127 20.25 5.52 9.47
C LEU A 127 19.09 4.54 9.23
N SER A 128 18.26 4.81 8.22
CA SER A 128 17.21 3.89 7.79
C SER A 128 16.95 4.01 6.30
N VAL A 129 16.69 2.88 5.64
CA VAL A 129 16.18 2.80 4.28
C VAL A 129 14.86 2.06 4.35
N CYS A 130 13.77 2.69 3.91
CA CYS A 130 12.49 2.03 3.70
C CYS A 130 12.27 1.86 2.21
N MET A 131 12.04 0.64 1.74
CA MET A 131 11.66 0.31 0.36
C MET A 131 10.28 -0.31 0.39
N TYR A 132 9.39 0.14 -0.50
CA TYR A 132 8.03 -0.37 -0.59
C TYR A 132 7.55 -0.44 -2.03
N VAL A 133 6.66 -1.41 -2.29
CA VAL A 133 5.89 -1.47 -3.54
C VAL A 133 4.90 -0.32 -3.54
N ALA A 134 5.03 0.56 -4.53
CA ALA A 134 4.07 1.63 -4.77
C ALA A 134 2.96 1.16 -5.71
N ASP A 135 3.29 0.34 -6.71
CA ASP A 135 2.31 -0.18 -7.66
C ASP A 135 2.74 -1.52 -8.28
N ILE A 136 1.79 -2.23 -8.89
CA ILE A 136 1.99 -3.49 -9.62
C ILE A 136 1.91 -3.19 -11.12
N LYS A 137 2.92 -3.66 -11.87
CA LYS A 137 2.99 -3.43 -13.32
C LYS A 137 1.81 -4.06 -14.03
N GLY A 138 1.09 -3.27 -14.84
CA GLY A 138 -0.12 -3.69 -15.55
C GLY A 138 -1.39 -3.70 -14.70
N HIS A 139 -1.30 -3.31 -13.43
CA HIS A 139 -2.42 -3.14 -12.50
C HIS A 139 -2.30 -1.80 -11.77
N GLU A 140 -1.74 -0.81 -12.46
CA GLU A 140 -1.54 0.51 -11.89
C GLU A 140 -2.86 1.15 -11.49
N GLU A 141 -2.84 1.89 -10.38
CA GLU A 141 -4.04 2.56 -9.92
C GLU A 141 -4.51 3.60 -10.95
N THR A 142 -5.74 3.42 -11.43
CA THR A 142 -6.37 4.34 -12.37
C THR A 142 -7.09 5.46 -11.64
N ASP A 143 -7.05 6.67 -12.21
CA ASP A 143 -7.67 7.85 -11.60
C ASP A 143 -9.20 7.82 -11.73
N HIS A 144 -9.71 8.12 -12.93
CA HIS A 144 -11.14 8.11 -13.21
C HIS A 144 -11.45 7.62 -14.62
N GLU A 145 -12.60 6.97 -14.78
CA GLU A 145 -13.14 6.65 -16.09
C GLU A 145 -13.82 7.86 -16.71
N VAL A 146 -13.79 7.96 -18.05
CA VAL A 146 -14.42 9.05 -18.80
C VAL A 146 -15.95 9.07 -18.62
N GLY A 147 -16.56 7.93 -18.29
CA GLY A 147 -18.01 7.81 -18.10
C GLY A 147 -18.83 7.81 -19.40
N ILE A 148 -18.19 7.70 -20.56
CA ILE A 148 -18.86 7.59 -21.86
C ILE A 148 -18.77 6.13 -22.33
N TYR A 149 -19.89 5.41 -22.24
CA TYR A 149 -19.95 3.97 -22.56
C TYR A 149 -20.60 3.71 -23.92
N GLY A 150 -19.95 2.85 -24.71
CA GLY A 150 -20.42 2.51 -26.06
C GLY A 150 -20.67 3.72 -26.95
N ASN A 151 -19.89 4.80 -26.81
CA ASN A 151 -20.13 6.07 -27.53
C ASN A 151 -21.56 6.62 -27.29
N HIS A 152 -21.99 6.68 -26.03
CA HIS A 152 -23.35 7.08 -25.59
C HIS A 152 -24.49 6.12 -25.97
N THR A 153 -24.19 4.87 -26.31
CA THR A 153 -25.23 3.87 -26.64
C THR A 153 -25.55 2.91 -25.50
N LEU A 154 -24.71 2.84 -24.45
CA LEU A 154 -24.92 1.96 -23.31
C LEU A 154 -25.36 2.76 -22.08
N ALA A 155 -26.42 2.29 -21.42
CA ALA A 155 -26.83 2.83 -20.13
C ALA A 155 -25.89 2.31 -19.03
N TRP A 156 -25.68 3.13 -17.99
CA TRP A 156 -24.87 2.73 -16.85
C TRP A 156 -25.36 1.42 -16.20
N ALA A 157 -26.67 1.21 -16.13
CA ALA A 157 -27.24 -0.01 -15.55
C ALA A 157 -26.76 -1.28 -16.28
N ASP A 158 -26.65 -1.22 -17.61
CA ASP A 158 -26.18 -2.34 -18.43
C ASP A 158 -24.67 -2.56 -18.23
N VAL A 159 -23.88 -1.48 -18.20
CA VAL A 159 -22.44 -1.51 -17.95
C VAL A 159 -22.14 -2.10 -16.57
N TYR A 160 -22.86 -1.64 -15.54
CA TYR A 160 -22.71 -2.15 -14.18
C TYR A 160 -23.12 -3.62 -14.07
N ALA A 161 -24.23 -4.01 -14.71
CA ALA A 161 -24.69 -5.40 -14.71
C ALA A 161 -23.67 -6.34 -15.37
N GLU A 162 -23.09 -5.96 -16.51
CA GLU A 162 -22.04 -6.73 -17.18
C GLU A 162 -20.78 -6.85 -16.32
N ARG A 163 -20.31 -5.73 -15.75
CA ARG A 163 -19.15 -5.70 -14.83
C ARG A 163 -19.38 -6.63 -13.64
N LYS A 164 -20.54 -6.52 -13.01
CA LYS A 164 -20.94 -7.36 -11.88
C LYS A 164 -20.94 -8.84 -12.27
N ALA A 165 -21.62 -9.21 -13.37
CA ALA A 165 -21.69 -10.58 -13.84
C ALA A 165 -20.29 -11.18 -14.11
N LYS A 166 -19.37 -10.38 -14.65
CA LYS A 166 -17.97 -10.78 -14.89
C LYS A 166 -17.20 -11.00 -13.59
N ILE A 167 -17.38 -10.14 -12.59
CA ILE A 167 -16.78 -10.31 -11.26
C ILE A 167 -17.31 -11.56 -10.56
N GLU A 168 -18.62 -11.82 -10.66
CA GLU A 168 -19.26 -12.97 -10.02
C GLU A 168 -18.90 -14.30 -10.67
N SER A 169 -18.73 -14.34 -12.00
CA SER A 169 -18.39 -15.56 -12.74
C SER A 169 -16.90 -15.88 -12.74
N GLU A 170 -16.03 -14.87 -12.73
CA GLU A 170 -14.58 -15.03 -12.85
C GLU A 170 -13.80 -14.07 -11.94
N PRO A 171 -13.95 -14.15 -10.60
CA PRO A 171 -13.20 -13.30 -9.68
C PRO A 171 -11.71 -13.67 -9.71
N GLN A 172 -10.85 -12.66 -9.78
CA GLN A 172 -9.40 -12.81 -9.59
C GLN A 172 -9.04 -12.84 -8.10
N VAL A 173 -9.82 -12.13 -7.29
CA VAL A 173 -9.64 -12.04 -5.83
C VAL A 173 -10.97 -12.32 -5.14
N LEU A 174 -10.95 -13.20 -4.13
CA LEU A 174 -12.05 -13.39 -3.19
C LEU A 174 -11.68 -12.73 -1.86
N ILE A 175 -12.45 -11.74 -1.45
CA ILE A 175 -12.27 -11.01 -0.18
C ILE A 175 -13.26 -11.57 0.84
N VAL A 176 -12.74 -12.01 1.99
CA VAL A 176 -13.55 -12.63 3.04
C VAL A 176 -13.80 -11.60 4.15
N GLY A 177 -15.03 -11.09 4.19
CA GLY A 177 -15.50 -10.09 5.14
C GLY A 177 -15.76 -8.73 4.48
N GLY A 178 -17.01 -8.25 4.55
CA GLY A 178 -17.45 -6.94 4.10
C GLY A 178 -17.33 -5.86 5.18
N GLY A 179 -16.31 -5.97 6.04
CA GLY A 179 -15.96 -4.94 7.02
C GLY A 179 -15.15 -3.80 6.39
N GLN A 180 -14.80 -2.78 7.20
CA GLN A 180 -14.08 -1.59 6.73
C GLN A 180 -12.86 -1.91 5.85
N ILE A 181 -11.98 -2.82 6.30
CA ILE A 181 -10.75 -3.19 5.58
C ILE A 181 -11.07 -3.96 4.30
N GLY A 182 -12.01 -4.92 4.34
CA GLY A 182 -12.38 -5.71 3.17
C GLY A 182 -12.99 -4.87 2.06
N LEU A 183 -13.82 -3.89 2.43
CA LEU A 183 -14.39 -2.94 1.47
C LEU A 183 -13.34 -2.00 0.86
N MET A 184 -12.40 -1.49 1.67
CA MET A 184 -11.29 -0.68 1.14
C MET A 184 -10.40 -1.50 0.19
N LEU A 185 -10.12 -2.77 0.51
CA LEU A 185 -9.39 -3.66 -0.38
C LEU A 185 -10.15 -3.91 -1.70
N ALA A 186 -11.48 -4.11 -1.64
CA ALA A 186 -12.31 -4.27 -2.83
C ALA A 186 -12.28 -3.02 -3.71
N ALA A 187 -12.35 -1.84 -3.11
CA ALA A 187 -12.26 -0.58 -3.82
C ALA A 187 -10.88 -0.37 -4.47
N THR A 188 -9.79 -0.69 -3.78
CA THR A 188 -8.44 -0.63 -4.36
C THR A 188 -8.29 -1.64 -5.50
N CYS A 189 -8.79 -2.88 -5.34
CA CYS A 189 -8.81 -3.85 -6.44
C CYS A 189 -9.53 -3.30 -7.67
N LYS A 190 -10.69 -2.65 -7.49
CA LYS A 190 -11.42 -1.99 -8.59
C LYS A 190 -10.55 -0.94 -9.29
N GLN A 191 -9.88 -0.06 -8.53
CA GLN A 191 -9.04 0.99 -9.12
C GLN A 191 -7.81 0.45 -9.86
N MET A 192 -7.35 -0.75 -9.49
CA MET A 192 -6.26 -1.50 -10.15
C MET A 192 -6.75 -2.43 -11.28
N ASP A 193 -8.01 -2.33 -11.70
CA ASP A 193 -8.67 -3.22 -12.68
C ASP A 193 -8.57 -4.72 -12.31
N ILE A 194 -8.64 -5.03 -11.02
CA ILE A 194 -8.65 -6.40 -10.47
C ILE A 194 -10.08 -6.77 -10.09
N ARG A 195 -10.61 -7.84 -10.70
CA ARG A 195 -11.96 -8.35 -10.41
C ARG A 195 -12.02 -8.96 -9.02
N ALA A 196 -12.53 -8.22 -8.05
CA ALA A 196 -12.68 -8.66 -6.67
C ALA A 196 -14.15 -8.92 -6.29
N LEU A 197 -14.43 -10.14 -5.82
CA LEU A 197 -15.70 -10.49 -5.19
C LEU A 197 -15.51 -10.46 -3.67
N THR A 198 -16.34 -9.71 -2.96
CA THR A 198 -16.36 -9.72 -1.49
C THR A 198 -17.51 -10.57 -0.98
N ILE A 199 -17.27 -11.38 0.05
CA ILE A 199 -18.33 -12.09 0.77
C ILE A 199 -18.45 -11.56 2.20
N GLU A 200 -19.67 -11.40 2.68
CA GLU A 200 -20.00 -11.00 4.05
C GLU A 200 -21.02 -11.97 4.63
N ARG A 201 -20.79 -12.38 5.87
CA ARG A 201 -21.64 -13.36 6.55
C ARG A 201 -22.94 -12.75 7.03
N THR A 202 -22.96 -11.46 7.37
CA THR A 202 -24.19 -10.78 7.80
C THR A 202 -25.12 -10.49 6.64
N ASP A 203 -26.41 -10.35 6.94
CA ASP A 203 -27.45 -10.10 5.92
C ASP A 203 -27.27 -8.77 5.19
N ARG A 204 -26.75 -7.76 5.90
CA ARG A 204 -26.37 -6.47 5.32
C ARG A 204 -24.95 -6.10 5.70
N VAL A 205 -24.27 -5.43 4.77
CA VAL A 205 -22.99 -4.80 5.05
C VAL A 205 -23.15 -3.78 6.19
N GLY A 206 -22.21 -3.81 7.13
CA GLY A 206 -22.23 -2.95 8.32
C GLY A 206 -23.02 -3.50 9.51
N ASP A 207 -23.73 -4.63 9.39
CA ASP A 207 -24.48 -5.21 10.52
C ASP A 207 -23.59 -5.69 11.67
N MET A 208 -22.33 -6.01 11.40
CA MET A 208 -21.32 -6.24 12.44
C MET A 208 -21.20 -5.04 13.41
N TRP A 209 -21.44 -3.82 12.93
CA TRP A 209 -21.49 -2.60 13.73
C TRP A 209 -22.88 -2.34 14.29
N ARG A 210 -23.94 -2.49 13.48
CA ARG A 210 -25.33 -2.26 13.95
C ARG A 210 -25.72 -3.20 15.09
N SER A 211 -25.16 -4.40 15.15
CA SER A 211 -25.42 -5.40 16.19
C SER A 211 -24.65 -5.19 17.49
N ARG A 212 -23.77 -4.17 17.59
CA ARG A 212 -23.07 -3.83 18.85
C ARG A 212 -24.03 -3.16 19.86
N TYR A 213 -23.58 -2.96 21.09
CA TYR A 213 -24.41 -2.36 22.15
C TYR A 213 -24.90 -0.94 21.76
N PRO A 214 -26.11 -0.51 22.18
CA PRO A 214 -26.78 0.70 21.66
C PRO A 214 -25.96 1.99 21.71
N THR A 215 -25.17 2.17 22.77
CA THR A 215 -24.41 3.39 23.05
C THR A 215 -23.02 3.43 22.43
N LEU A 216 -22.65 2.46 21.58
CA LEU A 216 -21.32 2.44 20.97
C LEU A 216 -21.10 3.65 20.05
N VAL A 217 -20.06 4.39 20.37
CA VAL A 217 -19.40 5.38 19.51
C VAL A 217 -17.94 4.97 19.31
N LEU A 218 -17.36 5.29 18.15
CA LEU A 218 -15.92 5.06 17.95
C LEU A 218 -15.12 5.91 18.95
N HIS A 219 -14.04 5.34 19.50
CA HIS A 219 -13.18 5.99 20.50
C HIS A 219 -12.11 6.89 19.86
N THR A 220 -11.89 6.70 18.56
CA THR A 220 -10.98 7.46 17.72
C THR A 220 -11.77 8.39 16.80
N THR A 221 -11.15 9.51 16.44
CA THR A 221 -11.83 10.52 15.63
C THR A 221 -12.07 9.99 14.21
N ARG A 222 -13.07 10.53 13.50
CA ARG A 222 -13.39 10.14 12.12
C ARG A 222 -12.19 10.19 11.15
N ARG A 223 -11.19 11.03 11.42
CA ARG A 223 -9.95 11.13 10.63
C ARG A 223 -9.08 9.88 10.70
N GLN A 224 -9.24 9.06 11.73
CA GLN A 224 -8.49 7.81 11.92
C GLN A 224 -9.15 6.61 11.25
N HIS A 225 -10.31 6.81 10.61
CA HIS A 225 -11.11 5.75 9.98
C HIS A 225 -11.52 6.11 8.56
N GLU A 226 -10.80 7.00 7.89
CA GLU A 226 -11.15 7.41 6.53
C GLU A 226 -11.20 6.20 5.60
N MET A 227 -12.17 6.22 4.69
CA MET A 227 -12.32 5.20 3.66
C MET A 227 -11.59 5.68 2.41
N LEU A 228 -10.82 4.79 1.78
CA LEU A 228 -10.15 5.09 0.51
C LEU A 228 -11.18 5.55 -0.53
N TYR A 229 -10.81 6.53 -1.35
CA TYR A 229 -11.62 7.09 -2.45
C TYR A 229 -12.91 7.82 -2.04
N GLN A 230 -13.29 7.80 -0.76
CA GLN A 230 -14.51 8.44 -0.29
C GLN A 230 -14.38 8.96 1.15
N PRO A 231 -13.86 10.18 1.34
CA PRO A 231 -13.76 10.77 2.67
C PRO A 231 -15.15 10.97 3.30
N TYR A 232 -15.20 10.97 4.63
CA TYR A 232 -16.43 11.28 5.34
C TYR A 232 -16.92 12.71 5.06
N PRO A 233 -18.24 12.98 5.13
CA PRO A 233 -18.77 14.32 5.00
C PRO A 233 -18.15 15.23 6.07
N ALA A 234 -17.88 16.50 5.72
CA ALA A 234 -17.30 17.43 6.68
C ALA A 234 -18.18 17.63 7.94
N THR A 235 -19.50 17.49 7.78
CA THR A 235 -20.55 17.62 8.82
C THR A 235 -20.77 16.36 9.65
N TRP A 236 -20.00 15.28 9.42
CA TRP A 236 -20.13 14.06 10.22
C TRP A 236 -19.67 14.27 11.67
N PRO A 237 -20.26 13.54 12.65
CA PRO A 237 -19.81 13.54 14.03
C PRO A 237 -18.30 13.25 14.13
N LEU A 238 -17.63 13.90 15.08
CA LEU A 238 -16.21 13.66 15.34
C LEU A 238 -15.96 12.21 15.74
N PHE A 239 -16.86 11.64 16.55
CA PHE A 239 -16.90 10.24 16.95
C PHE A 239 -18.15 9.59 16.37
N ALA A 240 -18.00 8.63 15.46
CA ALA A 240 -19.13 8.06 14.73
C ALA A 240 -19.91 7.07 15.61
N PRO A 241 -21.24 7.19 15.76
CA PRO A 241 -22.08 6.16 16.36
C PRO A 241 -22.10 4.88 15.50
N LYS A 242 -22.21 3.70 16.14
CA LYS A 242 -22.16 2.39 15.46
C LYS A 242 -23.11 2.26 14.26
N ALA A 243 -24.33 2.77 14.39
CA ALA A 243 -25.37 2.62 13.36
C ALA A 243 -25.01 3.45 12.13
N LYS A 244 -24.60 4.70 12.36
CA LYS A 244 -24.14 5.62 11.34
C LYS A 244 -22.92 5.11 10.59
N PHE A 245 -22.00 4.45 11.30
CA PHE A 245 -20.86 3.80 10.67
C PHE A 245 -21.26 2.58 9.85
N GLY A 246 -22.18 1.75 10.34
CA GLY A 246 -22.77 0.65 9.55
C GLY A 246 -23.42 1.14 8.25
N ASP A 247 -24.23 2.20 8.32
CA ASP A 247 -24.89 2.81 7.15
C ASP A 247 -23.88 3.41 6.17
N TRP A 248 -22.75 3.92 6.66
CA TRP A 248 -21.67 4.39 5.81
C TRP A 248 -21.02 3.27 5.02
N LEU A 249 -20.73 2.13 5.65
CA LEU A 249 -20.13 0.98 4.96
C LEU A 249 -21.07 0.43 3.88
N GLU A 250 -22.36 0.36 4.17
CA GLU A 250 -23.37 -0.07 3.19
C GLU A 250 -23.47 0.93 2.02
N GLY A 251 -23.47 2.23 2.30
CA GLY A 251 -23.42 3.26 1.26
C GLY A 251 -22.13 3.22 0.43
N TYR A 252 -20.99 2.99 1.07
CA TYR A 252 -19.69 2.89 0.42
C TYR A 252 -19.67 1.79 -0.66
N VAL A 253 -20.30 0.65 -0.39
CA VAL A 253 -20.49 -0.42 -1.40
C VAL A 253 -21.19 0.10 -2.65
N GLN A 254 -22.25 0.89 -2.49
CA GLN A 254 -22.99 1.46 -3.61
C GLN A 254 -22.19 2.52 -4.34
N PHE A 255 -21.59 3.47 -3.62
CA PHE A 255 -20.87 4.60 -4.23
C PHE A 255 -19.57 4.20 -4.92
N GLN A 256 -18.96 3.09 -4.48
CA GLN A 256 -17.77 2.54 -5.10
C GLN A 256 -18.08 1.38 -6.07
N ASP A 257 -19.36 1.11 -6.34
CA ASP A 257 -19.82 0.02 -7.23
C ASP A 257 -19.25 -1.37 -6.88
N LEU A 258 -19.06 -1.65 -5.59
CA LEU A 258 -18.44 -2.90 -5.14
C LEU A 258 -19.41 -4.08 -5.27
N VAL A 259 -18.87 -5.24 -5.62
CA VAL A 259 -19.65 -6.49 -5.66
C VAL A 259 -19.47 -7.24 -4.34
N VAL A 260 -20.54 -7.29 -3.56
CA VAL A 260 -20.58 -7.95 -2.25
C VAL A 260 -21.72 -8.95 -2.21
N TRP A 261 -21.42 -10.20 -1.87
CA TRP A 261 -22.42 -11.20 -1.52
C TRP A 261 -22.59 -11.23 0.00
N THR A 262 -23.76 -10.85 0.48
CA THR A 262 -24.13 -10.96 1.90
C THR A 262 -24.68 -12.35 2.21
N SER A 263 -24.89 -12.65 3.50
CA SER A 263 -25.33 -13.98 3.97
C SER A 263 -24.49 -15.12 3.39
N SER A 264 -23.18 -14.89 3.20
CA SER A 264 -22.27 -15.76 2.47
C SER A 264 -21.02 -16.05 3.30
N GLN A 265 -20.56 -17.29 3.26
CA GLN A 265 -19.32 -17.72 3.92
C GLN A 265 -18.58 -18.74 3.06
N ILE A 266 -17.28 -18.89 3.30
CA ILE A 266 -16.50 -19.98 2.71
C ILE A 266 -16.91 -21.29 3.38
N ASP A 267 -17.16 -22.32 2.58
CA ASP A 267 -17.22 -23.69 3.07
C ASP A 267 -15.80 -24.30 3.11
N GLY A 268 -15.33 -24.68 4.30
CA GLY A 268 -14.02 -25.30 4.51
C GLY A 268 -12.80 -24.37 4.59
N GLN A 269 -11.60 -24.97 4.61
CA GLN A 269 -10.33 -24.24 4.61
C GLN A 269 -9.73 -24.16 3.20
N PRO A 270 -9.15 -23.02 2.78
CA PRO A 270 -8.47 -22.91 1.49
C PRO A 270 -7.28 -23.89 1.41
N LEU A 271 -7.29 -24.75 0.39
CA LEU A 271 -6.13 -25.60 0.09
C LEU A 271 -5.09 -24.77 -0.70
N GLN A 272 -3.89 -24.60 -0.16
CA GLN A 272 -2.79 -23.97 -0.89
C GLN A 272 -2.35 -24.84 -2.08
N GLY A 273 -2.23 -24.25 -3.28
CA GLY A 273 -1.48 -24.84 -4.40
C GLY A 273 -2.27 -25.56 -5.50
N THR A 274 -3.60 -25.48 -5.52
CA THR A 274 -4.43 -25.95 -6.65
C THR A 274 -5.50 -24.88 -6.93
N LEU A 275 -6.02 -24.82 -8.17
CA LEU A 275 -7.20 -24.04 -8.55
C LEU A 275 -8.29 -24.20 -7.47
N VAL A 276 -8.45 -23.19 -6.60
CA VAL A 276 -9.40 -23.27 -5.49
C VAL A 276 -10.79 -23.00 -6.08
N ARG A 277 -11.58 -24.07 -6.26
CA ARG A 277 -13.02 -23.93 -6.48
C ARG A 277 -13.66 -23.71 -5.12
N TYR A 278 -14.14 -22.49 -4.87
CA TYR A 278 -14.93 -22.20 -3.69
C TYR A 278 -16.36 -22.70 -3.92
N HIS A 279 -16.89 -23.49 -2.98
CA HIS A 279 -18.33 -23.68 -2.86
C HIS A 279 -18.86 -22.53 -2.01
N LEU A 280 -19.57 -21.61 -2.66
CA LEU A 280 -20.22 -20.48 -2.00
C LEU A 280 -21.60 -20.97 -1.54
N GLY A 281 -21.79 -21.08 -0.24
CA GLY A 281 -23.08 -21.40 0.38
C GLY A 281 -23.79 -20.11 0.80
N THR A 282 -25.09 -20.04 0.51
CA THR A 282 -26.01 -19.08 1.14
C THR A 282 -26.39 -19.61 2.52
N ILE A 283 -26.30 -18.77 3.54
CA ILE A 283 -26.74 -19.08 4.92
C ILE A 283 -28.26 -18.90 5.02
#